data_AF-A0A529NRH9-F1
#
_entry.id   AF-A0A529NRH9-F1
#
_cell.length_a   1.000
_cell.length_b   1.000
_cell.length_c   1.000
_cell.angle_alpha   90.00
_cell.angle_beta   90.00
_cell.angle_gamma   90.00
#
_symmetry.space_group_name_H-M   'P 1'
#
loop_
_entity.id
_entity.type
_entity.pdbx_description
1 polymer ?
#
loop_
_entity_poly.entity_id
_entity_poly.type
_entity_poly.pdbx_seq_one_letter_code
_entity_poly.pdbx_strand_id
1 'polypeptide(L)'
;MRSFRAKFVLVVGGAVLFDLLMSGGLALWNVQKLSRDATSEVGEGLTTANQEYIRSYAESTALSVDLLLDRVHGDVKALAGVLQAQIDDPGRQQQVGATLSHQAPGSVKVVYDTKGDWAQNLPGSPSVISVWGYLLGADHNPLPGVEKEIEDSTVIDLVAPTLMASGASKLQMYYIGPKERPIFRTVPYT
;
A
#
# COMPACT_ATOMS: atom_id res chain seq x y z
N MET A 1 -53.65 -12.62 -84.12
CA MET A 1 -53.59 -11.60 -83.05
C MET A 1 -52.86 -12.15 -81.82
N ARG A 2 -51.53 -12.33 -81.89
CA ARG A 2 -50.68 -12.56 -80.71
C ARG A 2 -50.22 -11.18 -80.24
N SER A 3 -51.03 -10.57 -79.38
CA SER A 3 -51.14 -9.12 -79.26
C SER A 3 -49.93 -8.47 -78.57
N PHE A 4 -49.57 -7.29 -79.05
CA PHE A 4 -48.57 -6.33 -78.53
C PHE A 4 -48.52 -6.22 -76.99
N ARG A 5 -49.66 -6.44 -76.32
CA ARG A 5 -49.79 -6.46 -74.86
C ARG A 5 -48.89 -7.49 -74.17
N ALA A 6 -48.74 -8.69 -74.74
CA ALA A 6 -47.88 -9.73 -74.15
C ALA A 6 -46.40 -9.35 -74.20
N LYS A 7 -45.96 -8.73 -75.31
CA LYS A 7 -44.59 -8.20 -75.45
C LYS A 7 -44.34 -7.03 -74.52
N PHE A 8 -45.32 -6.12 -74.40
CA PHE A 8 -45.25 -4.97 -73.51
C PHE A 8 -45.16 -5.38 -72.03
N VAL A 9 -46.03 -6.26 -71.56
CA VAL A 9 -46.03 -6.76 -70.17
C VAL A 9 -44.73 -7.51 -69.86
N LEU A 10 -44.18 -8.28 -70.79
CA LEU A 10 -42.93 -9.01 -70.60
C LEU A 10 -41.73 -8.05 -70.46
N VAL A 11 -41.67 -7.01 -71.31
CA VAL A 11 -40.60 -5.99 -71.26
C VAL A 11 -40.71 -5.14 -69.99
N VAL A 12 -41.90 -4.65 -69.66
CA VAL A 12 -42.12 -3.82 -68.47
C VAL A 12 -41.93 -4.63 -67.19
N GLY A 13 -42.46 -5.85 -67.12
CA GLY A 13 -42.28 -6.74 -65.98
C GLY A 13 -40.82 -7.15 -65.78
N GLY A 14 -40.09 -7.41 -66.88
CA GLY A 14 -38.65 -7.69 -66.83
C GLY A 14 -37.84 -6.49 -66.32
N ALA A 15 -38.16 -5.28 -66.76
CA ALA A 15 -37.51 -4.05 -66.30
C ALA A 15 -37.74 -3.81 -64.80
N VAL A 16 -38.98 -3.97 -64.31
CA VAL A 16 -39.31 -3.80 -62.89
C VAL A 16 -38.63 -4.86 -62.02
N LEU A 17 -38.61 -6.12 -62.45
CA LEU A 17 -37.91 -7.19 -61.71
C LEU A 17 -36.40 -6.97 -61.68
N PHE A 18 -35.81 -6.50 -62.78
CA PHE A 18 -34.40 -6.17 -62.84
C PHE A 18 -34.06 -4.99 -61.92
N ASP A 19 -34.89 -3.96 -61.89
CA ASP A 19 -34.71 -2.80 -61.01
C ASP A 19 -34.85 -3.19 -59.52
N LEU A 20 -35.80 -4.06 -59.18
CA LEU A 20 -35.96 -4.61 -57.82
C LEU A 20 -34.75 -5.46 -57.39
N LEU A 21 -34.19 -6.27 -58.29
CA LEU A 21 -32.99 -7.07 -58.01
C LEU A 21 -31.76 -6.19 -57.83
N MET A 22 -31.58 -5.18 -58.69
CA MET A 22 -30.49 -4.20 -58.59
C MET A 22 -30.58 -3.40 -57.30
N SER A 23 -31.75 -2.81 -57.00
CA SER A 23 -31.95 -2.01 -55.79
C SER A 23 -31.86 -2.85 -54.51
N GLY A 24 -32.42 -4.06 -54.49
CA GLY A 24 -32.30 -5.01 -53.38
C GLY A 24 -30.85 -5.46 -53.15
N GLY A 25 -30.12 -5.77 -54.22
CA GLY A 25 -28.70 -6.14 -54.15
C GLY A 25 -27.82 -5.01 -53.63
N LEU A 26 -28.02 -3.79 -54.11
CA LEU A 26 -27.31 -2.59 -53.64
C LEU A 26 -27.63 -2.28 -52.16
N ALA A 27 -28.89 -2.41 -51.75
CA ALA A 27 -29.29 -2.22 -50.36
C ALA A 27 -28.61 -3.24 -49.43
N LEU A 28 -28.62 -4.53 -49.80
CA LEU A 28 -27.95 -5.58 -49.03
C LEU A 28 -26.45 -5.36 -48.95
N TRP A 29 -25.82 -4.97 -50.05
CA TRP A 29 -24.38 -4.68 -50.08
C TRP A 29 -24.02 -3.49 -49.19
N ASN A 30 -24.79 -2.41 -49.23
CA ASN A 30 -24.58 -1.25 -48.37
C ASN A 30 -24.73 -1.61 -46.88
N VAL A 31 -25.76 -2.39 -46.52
CA VAL A 31 -25.97 -2.83 -45.13
C VAL A 31 -24.82 -3.72 -44.66
N GLN A 32 -24.37 -4.67 -45.48
CA GLN A 32 -23.24 -5.53 -45.12
C GLN A 32 -21.94 -4.76 -44.96
N LYS A 33 -21.67 -3.81 -45.86
CA LYS A 33 -20.50 -2.92 -45.77
C LYS A 33 -20.56 -2.08 -44.49
N LEU A 34 -21.68 -1.40 -44.24
CA LEU A 34 -21.86 -0.56 -43.05
C LEU A 34 -21.77 -1.39 -41.76
N SER A 35 -22.35 -2.59 -41.74
CA SER A 35 -22.25 -3.50 -40.59
C SER A 35 -20.82 -3.92 -40.32
N ARG A 36 -20.04 -4.18 -41.37
CA ARG A 36 -18.63 -4.58 -41.24
C ARG A 36 -17.77 -3.41 -40.77
N ASP A 37 -17.97 -2.23 -41.35
CA ASP A 37 -17.27 -1.00 -40.96
C ASP A 37 -17.61 -0.64 -39.50
N ALA A 38 -18.89 -0.70 -39.11
CA ALA A 38 -19.32 -0.48 -37.73
C ALA A 38 -18.76 -1.52 -36.75
N THR A 39 -18.69 -2.80 -37.14
CA THR A 39 -18.08 -3.84 -36.29
C THR A 39 -16.59 -3.59 -36.10
N SER A 40 -15.89 -3.14 -37.16
CA SER A 40 -14.48 -2.78 -37.08
C SER A 40 -14.26 -1.59 -36.13
N GLU A 41 -15.03 -0.52 -36.31
CA GLU A 41 -14.94 0.70 -35.50
C GLU A 41 -15.27 0.42 -34.02
N VAL A 42 -16.30 -0.38 -33.76
CA VAL A 42 -16.66 -0.80 -32.39
C VAL A 42 -15.55 -1.66 -31.78
N GLY A 43 -14.95 -2.58 -32.55
CA GLY A 43 -13.85 -3.42 -32.09
C GLY A 43 -12.60 -2.61 -31.74
N GLU A 44 -12.25 -1.63 -32.58
CA GLU A 44 -11.15 -0.70 -32.33
C GLU A 44 -11.44 0.17 -31.11
N GLY A 45 -12.64 0.77 -31.04
CA GLY A 45 -13.07 1.59 -29.90
C GLY A 45 -13.06 0.82 -28.57
N LEU A 46 -13.52 -0.43 -28.55
CA LEU A 46 -13.44 -1.29 -27.36
C LEU A 46 -12.01 -1.63 -26.98
N THR A 47 -11.13 -1.87 -27.96
CA THR A 47 -9.71 -2.15 -27.72
C THR A 47 -9.02 -0.95 -27.11
N THR A 48 -9.21 0.24 -27.68
CA THR A 48 -8.69 1.50 -27.17
C THR A 48 -9.24 1.80 -25.78
N ALA A 49 -10.56 1.67 -25.58
CA ALA A 49 -11.17 1.91 -24.27
C ALA A 49 -10.64 0.96 -23.19
N ASN A 50 -10.43 -0.32 -23.53
CA ASN A 50 -9.86 -1.29 -22.59
C ASN A 50 -8.39 -1.01 -22.28
N GLN A 51 -7.59 -0.64 -23.28
CA GLN A 51 -6.19 -0.24 -23.08
C GLN A 51 -6.09 1.01 -22.20
N GLU A 52 -6.92 2.02 -22.48
CA GLU A 52 -6.97 3.25 -21.69
C GLU A 52 -7.43 2.99 -20.25
N TYR A 53 -8.43 2.12 -20.07
CA TYR A 53 -8.88 1.69 -18.74
C TYR A 53 -7.76 1.01 -17.94
N ILE A 54 -7.07 0.03 -18.53
CA ILE A 54 -5.97 -0.68 -17.88
C ILE A 54 -4.85 0.29 -17.52
N ARG A 55 -4.47 1.17 -18.46
CA ARG A 55 -3.43 2.18 -18.24
C ARG A 55 -3.81 3.15 -17.12
N SER A 56 -4.98 3.76 -17.20
CA SER A 56 -5.50 4.69 -16.19
C SER A 56 -5.58 4.03 -14.81
N TYR A 57 -6.04 2.78 -14.74
CA TYR A 57 -6.10 2.03 -13.50
C TYR A 57 -4.70 1.76 -12.93
N ALA A 58 -3.74 1.37 -13.78
CA ALA A 58 -2.36 1.14 -13.37
C ALA A 58 -1.69 2.43 -12.87
N GLU A 59 -1.85 3.55 -13.57
CA GLU A 59 -1.32 4.86 -13.18
C GLU A 59 -1.94 5.35 -11.86
N SER A 60 -3.26 5.23 -11.70
CA SER A 60 -3.97 5.59 -10.47
C SER A 60 -3.56 4.72 -9.29
N THR A 61 -3.38 3.42 -9.52
CA THR A 61 -2.90 2.48 -8.49
C THR A 61 -1.46 2.82 -8.09
N ALA A 62 -0.59 3.09 -9.07
CA ALA A 62 0.79 3.48 -8.80
C ALA A 62 0.87 4.77 -7.96
N LEU A 63 0.09 5.80 -8.31
CA LEU A 63 -0.01 7.03 -7.52
C LEU A 63 -0.50 6.76 -6.09
N SER A 64 -1.49 5.88 -5.93
CA SER A 64 -2.02 5.52 -4.61
C SER A 64 -0.97 4.80 -3.75
N VAL A 65 -0.19 3.89 -4.36
CA VAL A 65 0.91 3.21 -3.68
C VAL A 65 2.01 4.20 -3.31
N ASP A 66 2.38 5.11 -4.20
CA ASP A 66 3.40 6.13 -3.97
C ASP A 66 3.04 7.02 -2.76
N LEU A 67 1.80 7.52 -2.72
CA LEU A 67 1.30 8.32 -1.60
C LEU A 67 1.29 7.54 -0.26
N LEU A 68 0.97 6.25 -0.29
CA LEU A 68 1.01 5.39 0.90
C LEU A 68 2.46 5.20 1.38
N LEU A 69 3.39 4.93 0.47
CA LEU A 69 4.81 4.79 0.78
C LEU A 69 5.41 6.08 1.33
N ASP A 70 5.10 7.22 0.71
CA ASP A 70 5.52 8.55 1.17
C ASP A 70 5.03 8.84 2.58
N ARG A 71 3.78 8.47 2.89
CA ARG A 71 3.24 8.63 4.25
C ARG A 71 3.95 7.75 5.26
N VAL A 72 4.17 6.46 4.95
CA VAL A 72 4.94 5.55 5.82
C VAL A 72 6.35 6.09 6.04
N HIS A 73 7.00 6.54 4.97
CA HIS A 73 8.34 7.10 5.01
C HIS A 73 8.40 8.40 5.82
N GLY A 74 7.36 9.25 5.72
CA GLY A 74 7.19 10.44 6.54
C GLY A 74 7.11 10.12 8.03
N ASP A 75 6.32 9.11 8.41
CA ASP A 75 6.20 8.66 9.81
C ASP A 75 7.54 8.12 10.35
N VAL A 76 8.27 7.34 9.54
CA VAL A 76 9.60 6.83 9.90
C VAL A 76 10.61 7.97 10.05
N LYS A 77 10.60 8.95 9.14
CA LYS A 77 11.44 10.15 9.24
C LYS A 77 11.12 10.98 10.48
N ALA A 78 9.84 11.13 10.83
CA ALA A 78 9.44 11.84 12.04
C ALA A 78 9.98 11.15 13.30
N LEU A 79 9.81 9.83 13.41
CA LEU A 79 10.37 9.06 14.53
C LEU A 79 11.90 9.15 14.57
N ALA A 80 12.56 8.97 13.44
CA ALA A 80 14.02 9.07 13.34
C ALA A 80 14.52 10.47 13.74
N GLY A 81 13.82 11.54 13.33
CA GLY A 81 14.13 12.91 13.73
C GLY A 81 14.00 13.14 15.23
N VAL A 82 12.97 12.57 15.87
CA VAL A 82 12.84 12.62 17.34
C VAL A 82 14.01 11.91 18.02
N LEU A 83 14.36 10.71 17.57
CA LEU A 83 15.47 9.94 18.15
C LEU A 83 16.82 10.63 17.93
N GLN A 84 17.08 11.14 16.72
CA GLN A 84 18.29 11.87 16.42
C GLN A 84 18.41 13.13 17.29
N ALA A 85 17.32 13.87 17.49
CA ALA A 85 17.34 15.03 18.37
C ALA A 85 17.70 14.67 19.81
N GLN A 86 17.27 13.49 20.31
CA GLN A 86 17.70 13.00 21.63
C GLN A 86 19.19 12.65 21.64
N ILE A 87 19.68 11.97 20.60
CA ILE A 87 21.11 11.62 20.47
C ILE A 87 22.00 12.89 20.43
N ASP A 88 21.54 13.93 19.73
CA ASP A 88 22.26 15.20 19.59
C ASP A 88 22.31 16.00 20.90
N ASP A 89 21.40 15.72 21.86
CA ASP A 89 21.36 16.34 23.19
C ASP A 89 21.23 15.26 24.29
N PRO A 90 22.34 14.61 24.68
CA PRO A 90 22.33 13.51 25.64
C PRO A 90 21.85 13.91 27.05
N GLY A 91 21.96 15.19 27.41
CA GLY A 91 21.49 15.71 28.68
C GLY A 91 19.96 15.72 28.72
N ARG A 92 19.33 16.22 27.66
CA ARG A 92 17.87 16.20 27.50
C ARG A 92 17.33 14.78 27.33
N GLN A 93 18.02 13.92 26.59
CA GLN A 93 17.67 12.51 26.45
C GLN A 93 17.51 11.83 27.82
N GLN A 94 18.51 11.96 28.69
CA GLN A 94 18.48 11.36 30.02
C GLN A 94 17.36 11.94 30.89
N GLN A 95 17.11 13.24 30.82
CA GLN A 95 16.03 13.87 31.58
C GLN A 95 14.65 13.39 31.13
N VAL A 96 14.42 13.31 29.81
CA VAL A 96 13.18 12.78 29.23
C VAL A 96 13.03 11.30 29.59
N GLY A 97 14.08 10.51 29.38
CA GLY A 97 14.12 9.08 29.67
C GLY A 97 13.78 8.78 31.13
N ALA A 98 14.47 9.43 32.07
CA ALA A 98 14.23 9.29 33.51
C ALA A 98 12.82 9.73 33.92
N THR A 99 12.28 10.78 33.30
CA THR A 99 10.92 11.24 33.60
C THR A 99 9.87 10.22 33.15
N LEU A 100 10.01 9.71 31.92
CA LEU A 100 9.08 8.74 31.36
C LEU A 100 9.18 7.38 32.05
N SER A 101 10.40 6.91 32.35
CA SER A 101 10.62 5.66 33.08
C SER A 101 10.03 5.71 34.49
N HIS A 102 10.12 6.86 35.17
CA HIS A 102 9.51 7.04 36.49
C HIS A 102 7.98 7.03 36.44
N GLN A 103 7.36 7.63 35.42
CA GLN A 103 5.90 7.65 35.27
C GLN A 103 5.33 6.29 34.83
N ALA A 104 6.10 5.51 34.06
CA ALA A 104 5.71 4.19 33.60
C ALA A 104 6.82 3.15 33.87
N PRO A 105 7.00 2.68 35.11
CA PRO A 105 8.06 1.73 35.44
C PRO A 105 7.96 0.40 34.69
N GLY A 106 6.75 0.00 34.29
CA GLY A 106 6.53 -1.19 33.46
C GLY A 106 7.16 -1.08 32.07
N SER A 107 7.40 0.14 31.57
CA SER A 107 8.04 0.41 30.28
C SER A 107 9.56 0.35 30.32
N VAL A 108 10.18 0.03 31.45
CA VAL A 108 11.64 -0.15 31.55
C VAL A 108 12.04 -1.41 32.31
N LYS A 109 11.14 -1.94 33.15
CA LYS A 109 11.40 -3.17 33.90
C LYS A 109 11.27 -4.38 32.98
N VAL A 110 12.38 -5.08 32.78
CA VAL A 110 12.43 -6.35 32.05
C VAL A 110 12.47 -7.56 32.99
N VAL A 111 11.96 -8.68 32.51
CA VAL A 111 11.94 -9.98 33.19
C VAL A 111 12.64 -10.98 32.30
N TYR A 112 13.61 -11.71 32.86
CA TYR A 112 14.37 -12.73 32.15
C TYR A 112 13.53 -13.97 31.87
N ASP A 113 13.57 -14.44 30.62
CA ASP A 113 13.05 -15.72 30.16
C ASP A 113 14.17 -16.76 30.10
N THR A 114 14.11 -17.73 31.02
CA THR A 114 15.09 -18.81 31.12
C THR A 114 15.07 -19.79 29.95
N LYS A 115 13.99 -19.86 29.17
CA LYS A 115 13.89 -20.76 28.01
C LYS A 115 14.48 -20.12 26.76
N GLY A 116 14.32 -18.82 26.60
CA GLY A 116 14.75 -18.10 25.41
C GLY A 116 16.12 -17.43 25.54
N ASP A 117 16.64 -17.25 26.75
CA ASP A 117 17.85 -16.47 27.04
C ASP A 117 17.77 -15.00 26.58
N TRP A 118 16.71 -14.33 27.00
CA TRP A 118 16.47 -12.90 26.77
C TRP A 118 15.60 -12.34 27.89
N ALA A 119 15.57 -11.02 28.05
CA ALA A 119 14.70 -10.33 29.00
C ALA A 119 13.74 -9.39 28.28
N GLN A 120 12.51 -9.29 28.78
CA GLN A 120 11.48 -8.42 28.23
C GLN A 120 10.55 -7.84 29.28
N ASN A 121 10.01 -6.66 29.01
CA ASN A 121 8.94 -6.11 29.82
C ASN A 121 7.65 -6.93 29.74
N LEU A 122 6.91 -6.91 30.84
CA LEU A 122 5.59 -7.55 30.93
C LEU A 122 4.53 -6.74 30.17
N PRO A 123 3.38 -7.37 29.81
CA PRO A 123 2.28 -6.67 29.17
C PRO A 123 1.78 -5.48 30.00
N GLY A 124 1.33 -4.42 29.32
CA GLY A 124 0.79 -3.20 29.94
C GLY A 124 1.54 -1.91 29.55
N SER A 125 2.65 -2.02 28.84
CA SER A 125 3.37 -0.89 28.25
C SER A 125 2.97 -0.64 26.79
N PRO A 126 3.15 0.59 26.27
CA PRO A 126 2.90 0.88 24.86
C PRO A 126 3.84 0.15 23.89
N SER A 127 5.05 -0.19 24.36
CA SER A 127 6.08 -0.89 23.58
C SER A 127 6.56 -2.17 24.26
N VAL A 128 7.06 -3.10 23.46
CA VAL A 128 7.86 -4.25 23.88
C VAL A 128 9.32 -3.87 23.86
N ILE A 129 10.08 -4.24 24.88
CA ILE A 129 11.54 -4.14 24.93
C ILE A 129 12.13 -5.54 25.02
N SER A 130 12.97 -5.93 24.08
CA SER A 130 13.70 -7.20 24.13
C SER A 130 15.20 -6.94 24.30
N VAL A 131 15.79 -7.60 25.29
CA VAL A 131 17.20 -7.53 25.62
C VAL A 131 17.77 -8.94 25.55
N TRP A 132 18.76 -9.17 24.70
CA TRP A 132 19.39 -10.48 24.58
C TRP A 132 20.20 -10.87 25.83
N GLY A 133 20.29 -12.17 26.12
CA GLY A 133 20.98 -12.69 27.31
C GLY A 133 22.44 -12.24 27.46
N TYR A 134 23.17 -12.04 26.36
CA TYR A 134 24.55 -11.55 26.39
C TYR A 134 24.69 -10.06 26.80
N LEU A 135 23.57 -9.33 26.87
CA LEU A 135 23.49 -7.96 27.38
C LEU A 135 23.07 -7.91 28.86
N LEU A 136 22.89 -9.08 29.48
CA LEU A 136 22.54 -9.24 30.88
C LEU A 136 23.78 -9.62 31.70
N GLY A 137 23.80 -9.18 32.95
CA GLY A 137 24.78 -9.60 33.94
C GLY A 137 24.55 -11.04 34.41
N ALA A 138 25.44 -11.52 35.27
CA ALA A 138 25.33 -12.84 35.89
C ALA A 138 24.07 -13.00 36.78
N ASP A 139 23.46 -11.88 37.17
CA ASP A 139 22.20 -11.78 37.90
C ASP A 139 20.96 -11.73 36.99
N HIS A 140 21.15 -11.87 35.67
CA HIS A 140 20.13 -11.74 34.63
C HIS A 140 19.47 -10.37 34.54
N ASN A 141 20.06 -9.33 35.15
CA ASN A 141 19.63 -7.96 34.98
C ASN A 141 20.40 -7.30 33.82
N PRO A 142 19.81 -6.31 33.13
CA PRO A 142 20.54 -5.55 32.11
C PRO A 142 21.83 -4.96 32.66
N LEU A 143 22.91 -5.01 31.88
CA LEU A 143 24.15 -4.30 32.21
C LEU A 143 23.87 -2.79 32.35
N PRO A 144 24.65 -2.01 33.14
CA PRO A 144 24.34 -0.60 33.40
C PRO A 144 24.18 0.26 32.14
N GLY A 145 24.99 0.00 31.11
CA GLY A 145 24.88 0.71 29.83
C GLY A 145 23.63 0.32 29.02
N VAL A 146 23.12 -0.89 29.21
CA VAL A 146 21.92 -1.44 28.57
C VAL A 146 20.67 -0.92 29.29
N GLU A 147 20.67 -0.90 30.61
CA GLU A 147 19.61 -0.30 31.43
C GLU A 147 19.39 1.16 31.05
N LYS A 148 20.49 1.93 30.93
CA LYS A 148 20.42 3.30 30.45
C LYS A 148 19.82 3.42 29.05
N GLU A 149 20.15 2.53 28.12
CA GLU A 149 19.58 2.53 26.77
C GLU A 149 18.07 2.20 26.79
N ILE A 150 17.64 1.32 27.69
CA ILE A 150 16.22 1.02 27.90
C ILE A 150 15.48 2.27 28.40
N GLU A 151 16.08 3.03 29.33
CA GLU A 151 15.50 4.28 29.83
C GLU A 151 15.49 5.37 28.75
N ASP A 152 16.62 5.61 28.08
CA ASP A 152 16.80 6.65 27.07
C ASP A 152 15.89 6.44 25.84
N SER A 153 15.53 5.18 25.54
CA SER A 153 14.62 4.84 24.45
C SER A 153 13.13 4.93 24.81
N THR A 154 12.77 5.24 26.06
CA THR A 154 11.36 5.37 26.49
C THR A 154 10.57 6.46 25.77
N VAL A 155 11.24 7.43 25.15
CA VAL A 155 10.62 8.44 24.28
C VAL A 155 9.79 7.82 23.14
N ILE A 156 10.12 6.59 22.73
CA ILE A 156 9.37 5.83 21.74
C ILE A 156 7.95 5.55 22.22
N ASP A 157 7.76 5.27 23.50
CA ASP A 157 6.44 4.99 24.10
C ASP A 157 5.52 6.21 24.05
N LEU A 158 6.09 7.42 23.90
CA LEU A 158 5.32 8.65 23.75
C LEU A 158 4.97 8.92 22.27
N VAL A 159 5.94 8.76 21.37
CA VAL A 159 5.82 9.23 19.99
C VAL A 159 5.25 8.15 19.08
N ALA A 160 5.78 6.92 19.16
CA ALA A 160 5.43 5.86 18.22
C ALA A 160 3.96 5.42 18.30
N PRO A 161 3.30 5.30 19.47
CA PRO A 161 1.87 4.97 19.52
C PRO A 161 1.00 5.99 18.77
N THR A 162 1.34 7.28 18.85
CA THR A 162 0.63 8.33 18.12
C THR A 162 0.83 8.18 16.62
N LEU A 163 2.06 7.93 16.16
CA LEU A 163 2.37 7.69 14.75
C LEU A 163 1.74 6.39 14.22
N MET A 164 1.56 5.39 15.06
CA MET A 164 0.83 4.16 14.72
C MET A 164 -0.68 4.42 14.59
N ALA A 165 -1.26 5.26 15.47
CA ALA A 165 -2.69 5.54 15.50
C ALA A 165 -3.17 6.53 14.43
N SER A 166 -2.35 7.53 14.09
CA SER A 166 -2.73 8.61 13.14
C SER A 166 -2.06 8.50 11.76
N GLY A 167 -1.02 7.67 11.64
CA GLY A 167 -0.21 7.51 10.44
C GLY A 167 -0.81 6.57 9.39
N ALA A 168 0.02 6.13 8.45
CA ALA A 168 -0.34 5.05 7.54
C ALA A 168 -0.47 3.72 8.30
N SER A 169 -1.40 2.87 7.86
CA SER A 169 -1.57 1.52 8.43
C SER A 169 -0.29 0.72 8.25
N LYS A 170 0.30 0.30 9.37
CA LYS A 170 1.57 -0.44 9.44
C LYS A 170 1.53 -1.42 10.60
N LEU A 171 2.31 -2.49 10.50
CA LEU A 171 2.30 -3.58 11.48
C LEU A 171 2.97 -3.16 12.80
N GLN A 172 4.13 -2.53 12.69
CA GLN A 172 4.92 -2.13 13.85
C GLN A 172 5.92 -1.04 13.46
N MET A 173 6.30 -0.23 14.45
CA MET A 173 7.48 0.61 14.40
C MET A 173 8.48 0.06 15.40
N TYR A 174 9.76 0.02 15.01
CA TYR A 174 10.80 -0.52 15.87
C TYR A 174 12.03 0.37 15.92
N TYR A 175 12.75 0.23 17.02
CA TYR A 175 14.05 0.84 17.28
C TYR A 175 15.04 -0.26 17.64
N ILE A 176 16.27 -0.10 17.14
CA ILE A 176 17.40 -0.92 17.50
C ILE A 176 18.44 -0.01 18.13
N GLY A 177 18.89 -0.37 19.33
CA GLY A 177 19.96 0.30 20.05
C GLY A 177 21.28 0.36 19.27
N PRO A 178 22.28 1.10 19.78
CA PRO A 178 23.59 1.18 19.16
C PRO A 178 24.27 -0.19 19.14
N LYS A 179 25.29 -0.34 18.29
CA LYS A 179 25.90 -1.64 17.96
C LYS A 179 26.48 -2.37 19.16
N GLU A 180 26.94 -1.62 20.16
CA GLU A 180 27.53 -2.11 21.40
C GLU A 180 26.48 -2.67 22.37
N ARG A 181 25.22 -2.25 22.21
CA ARG A 181 24.08 -2.61 23.07
C ARG A 181 22.78 -2.63 22.28
N PRO A 182 22.61 -3.60 21.35
CA PRO A 182 21.48 -3.62 20.41
C PRO A 182 20.21 -4.13 21.09
N ILE A 183 19.60 -3.30 21.95
CA ILE A 183 18.26 -3.56 22.47
C ILE A 183 17.24 -3.41 21.33
N PHE A 184 16.15 -4.18 21.39
CA PHE A 184 15.05 -4.06 20.45
C PHE A 184 13.85 -3.46 21.15
N ARG A 185 13.24 -2.42 20.57
CA ARG A 185 12.01 -1.84 21.11
C ARG A 185 10.96 -1.70 20.01
N THR A 186 9.77 -2.26 20.21
CA THR A 186 8.71 -2.28 19.19
C THR A 186 7.39 -1.75 19.72
N VAL A 187 6.63 -1.10 18.84
CA VAL A 187 5.27 -0.61 19.10
C VAL A 187 4.35 -1.08 17.98
N PRO A 188 3.14 -1.57 18.27
CA PRO A 188 2.53 -1.71 19.59
C PRO A 188 3.05 -2.93 20.35
N TYR A 189 2.71 -3.02 21.64
CA TYR A 189 2.87 -4.27 22.39
C TYR A 189 1.89 -5.32 21.86
N THR A 190 2.41 -6.30 21.11
CA THR A 190 1.64 -7.41 20.52
C THR A 190 1.88 -8.72 21.24
#